data_AF-A0A7R9MSS6-F1
#
_entry.id   AF-A0A7R9MSS6-F1
#
_cell.length_a   1.000
_cell.length_b   1.000
_cell.length_c   1.000
_cell.angle_alpha   90.00
_cell.angle_beta   90.00
_cell.angle_gamma   90.00
#
_symmetry.space_group_name_H-M   'P 1'
#
loop_
_entity.id
_entity.type
_entity.pdbx_description
1 polymer ?
#
loop_
_entity_poly.entity_id
_entity_poly.type
_entity_poly.pdbx_seq_one_letter_code
_entity_poly.pdbx_strand_id
1 'polypeptide(L)'
;MENEETKRCEKLWKDNDWGFHCHDCSLNVLCIICGDCFEKSKHLGHEVETIVCESGVWCDCGNVSAMKSTGFCAKHTVQHSSGSGK
;
A
#
# COMPACT_ATOMS: atom_id res chain seq x y z
N MET A 1 14.52 10.95 18.00
CA MET A 1 13.48 10.83 16.97
C MET A 1 13.77 9.52 16.27
N GLU A 2 13.16 8.43 16.74
CA GLU A 2 13.37 7.12 16.12
C GLU A 2 12.71 7.13 14.74
N ASN A 3 13.48 6.70 13.74
CA ASN A 3 13.07 6.61 12.35
C ASN A 3 12.10 5.43 12.25
N GLU A 4 10.80 5.69 12.40
CA GLU A 4 9.73 4.71 12.18
C GLU A 4 9.65 4.42 10.67
N GLU A 5 10.61 3.62 10.19
CA GLU A 5 10.80 3.35 8.77
C GLU A 5 9.72 2.34 8.30
N THR A 6 8.64 2.85 7.70
CA THR A 6 7.67 2.00 7.00
C THR A 6 8.32 1.42 5.76
N LYS A 7 8.41 0.09 5.68
CA LYS A 7 8.87 -0.56 4.45
C LYS A 7 7.81 -0.38 3.37
N ARG A 8 8.12 0.37 2.31
CA ARG A 8 7.23 0.53 1.14
C ARG A 8 7.28 -0.71 0.25
N CYS A 9 6.17 -1.00 -0.43
CA CYS A 9 6.16 -1.98 -1.52
C CYS A 9 6.96 -1.48 -2.74
N GLU A 10 7.86 -2.31 -3.25
CA GLU A 10 8.72 -2.01 -4.39
C GLU A 10 8.19 -2.62 -5.71
N LYS A 11 6.90 -2.97 -5.76
CA LYS A 11 6.28 -3.48 -6.99
C LYS A 11 6.21 -2.33 -8.00
N LEU A 12 7.05 -2.44 -9.04
CA LEU A 12 7.01 -1.65 -10.26
C LEU A 12 5.95 -2.22 -11.21
N TRP A 13 5.08 -1.36 -11.74
CA TRP A 13 4.12 -1.77 -12.76
C TRP A 13 4.74 -1.84 -14.15
N LYS A 14 4.21 -2.77 -14.92
CA LYS A 14 4.40 -2.89 -16.37
C LYS A 14 3.15 -2.36 -17.07
N ASP A 15 3.27 -2.07 -18.36
CA ASP A 15 2.12 -1.63 -19.15
C ASP A 15 1.00 -2.67 -19.10
N ASN A 16 -0.21 -2.19 -18.83
CA ASN A 16 -1.43 -3.00 -18.65
C ASN A 16 -1.44 -3.89 -17.39
N ASP A 17 -0.54 -3.67 -16.42
CA ASP A 17 -0.74 -4.22 -15.07
C ASP A 17 -2.03 -3.61 -14.46
N TRP A 18 -2.68 -4.34 -13.56
CA TRP A 18 -3.86 -3.87 -12.85
C TRP A 18 -3.50 -3.53 -11.40
N GLY A 19 -4.12 -2.47 -10.90
CA GLY A 19 -4.00 -2.00 -9.52
C GLY A 19 -5.36 -1.66 -8.91
N PHE A 20 -5.34 -1.33 -7.64
CA PHE A 20 -6.52 -0.98 -6.86
C PHE A 20 -6.34 0.42 -6.25
N HIS A 21 -7.33 1.28 -6.45
CA HIS A 21 -7.47 2.53 -5.74
C HIS A 21 -8.58 2.37 -4.69
N CYS A 22 -8.31 2.73 -3.43
CA CYS A 22 -9.28 2.63 -2.35
C CYS A 22 -9.56 4.02 -1.80
N HIS A 23 -10.72 4.59 -2.11
CA HIS A 23 -11.05 5.98 -1.81
C HIS A 23 -11.01 6.29 -0.30
N ASP A 24 -11.37 5.32 0.54
CA ASP A 24 -11.34 5.47 2.00
C ASP A 24 -9.91 5.47 2.58
N CYS A 25 -9.00 4.72 1.96
CA CYS A 25 -7.63 4.55 2.44
C CYS A 25 -6.67 5.58 1.86
N SER A 26 -6.90 6.00 0.62
CA SER A 26 -6.05 6.92 -0.11
C SER A 26 -6.12 8.34 0.47
N LEU A 27 -4.97 9.03 0.46
CA LEU A 27 -4.88 10.46 0.80
C LEU A 27 -4.95 11.35 -0.43
N ASN A 28 -4.75 10.78 -1.62
CA ASN A 28 -4.89 11.45 -2.90
C ASN A 28 -5.34 10.46 -3.98
N VAL A 29 -5.81 11.00 -5.11
CA VAL A 29 -6.37 10.23 -6.24
C VAL A 29 -5.34 9.41 -7.01
N LEU A 30 -4.04 9.65 -6.81
CA LEU A 30 -2.96 8.93 -7.49
C LEU A 30 -2.54 7.66 -6.75
N CYS A 31 -3.04 7.44 -5.53
CA CYS A 31 -2.67 6.32 -4.70
C CYS A 31 -3.20 5.00 -5.27
N ILE A 32 -2.32 4.14 -5.78
CA ILE A 32 -2.71 2.83 -6.34
C ILE A 32 -1.84 1.74 -5.72
N ILE A 33 -2.47 0.64 -5.31
CA ILE A 33 -1.78 -0.51 -4.70
C ILE A 33 -1.89 -1.76 -5.57
N CYS A 34 -0.88 -2.62 -5.54
CA CYS A 34 -0.89 -3.87 -6.29
C CYS A 34 -1.86 -4.90 -5.66
N GLY A 35 -2.33 -5.86 -6.45
CA GLY A 35 -3.24 -6.92 -5.98
C GLY A 35 -2.69 -7.70 -4.78
N ASP A 36 -1.40 -8.00 -4.80
CA ASP A 36 -0.70 -8.65 -3.69
C ASP A 36 -0.81 -7.90 -2.35
N CYS A 37 -0.84 -6.56 -2.40
CA CYS A 37 -1.00 -5.73 -1.23
C CYS A 37 -2.47 -5.61 -0.85
N PHE A 38 -3.36 -5.38 -1.83
CA PHE A 38 -4.81 -5.28 -1.62
C PHE A 38 -5.39 -6.51 -0.94
N GLU A 39 -5.01 -7.72 -1.37
CA GLU A 39 -5.45 -8.98 -0.76
C GLU A 39 -4.96 -9.19 0.67
N LYS A 40 -3.84 -8.54 1.05
CA LYS A 40 -3.16 -8.71 2.34
C LYS A 40 -3.38 -7.51 3.28
N SER A 41 -4.25 -6.58 2.89
CA SER A 41 -4.70 -5.42 3.67
C SER A 41 -6.19 -5.54 3.98
N LYS A 42 -6.75 -4.56 4.69
CA LYS A 42 -8.16 -4.55 5.13
C LYS A 42 -8.93 -3.47 4.38
N HIS A 43 -9.65 -3.87 3.32
CA HIS A 43 -10.51 -2.97 2.52
C HIS A 43 -11.98 -3.39 2.51
N LEU A 44 -12.41 -4.25 3.45
CA LEU A 44 -13.79 -4.71 3.52
C LEU A 44 -14.74 -3.54 3.81
N GLY A 45 -15.71 -3.33 2.90
CA GLY A 45 -16.71 -2.26 3.03
C GLY A 45 -16.22 -0.88 2.59
N HIS A 46 -15.02 -0.77 2.02
CA HIS A 46 -14.52 0.47 1.42
C HIS A 46 -14.95 0.58 -0.04
N GLU A 47 -14.97 1.81 -0.56
CA GLU A 47 -15.12 2.09 -1.97
C GLU A 47 -13.78 1.87 -2.69
N VAL A 48 -13.77 0.95 -3.66
CA VAL A 48 -12.56 0.49 -4.35
C VAL A 48 -12.80 0.49 -5.86
N GLU A 49 -11.85 1.04 -6.60
CA GLU A 49 -11.78 1.02 -8.05
C GLU A 49 -10.60 0.17 -8.52
N THR A 50 -10.78 -0.58 -9.60
CA THR A 50 -9.69 -1.26 -10.33
C THR A 50 -9.19 -0.36 -11.45
N ILE A 51 -7.89 -0.11 -11.48
CA ILE A 51 -7.25 0.80 -12.45
C ILE A 51 -6.24 0.03 -13.28
N VAL A 52 -6.18 0.31 -14.58
CA VAL A 52 -5.10 -0.15 -15.47
C VAL A 52 -3.92 0.80 -15.31
N CYS A 53 -2.77 0.27 -14.93
CA CYS A 53 -1.58 1.03 -14.64
C CYS A 53 -0.68 1.18 -15.87
N GLU A 54 -0.06 2.34 -15.97
CA GLU A 54 1.05 2.59 -16.87
C GLU A 54 2.37 2.06 -16.27
N SER A 55 3.32 1.69 -17.14
CA SER A 55 4.66 1.34 -16.67
C SER A 55 5.37 2.50 -15.99
N GLY A 56 6.30 2.18 -15.09
CA GLY A 56 7.16 3.17 -14.44
C GLY A 56 6.64 3.71 -13.10
N VAL A 57 5.39 3.41 -12.72
CA VAL A 57 4.83 3.77 -11.42
C VAL A 57 4.92 2.60 -10.44
N TRP A 58 4.98 2.92 -9.14
CA TRP A 58 5.21 1.99 -8.05
C TRP A 58 3.98 1.88 -7.17
N CYS A 59 3.75 0.70 -6.60
CA CYS A 59 2.75 0.49 -5.56
C CYS A 59 2.91 1.50 -4.40
N ASP A 60 1.79 2.05 -3.92
CA ASP A 60 1.76 2.99 -2.78
C ASP A 60 1.62 2.34 -1.41
N CYS A 61 1.55 1.01 -1.33
CA CYS A 61 1.45 0.33 -0.04
C CYS A 61 2.68 0.61 0.83
N GLY A 62 2.46 1.09 2.05
CA GLY A 62 3.50 1.54 2.98
C GLY A 62 3.95 3.00 2.78
N ASN A 63 3.42 3.72 1.79
CA ASN A 63 3.71 5.14 1.59
C ASN A 63 2.76 6.01 2.42
N VAL A 64 3.23 6.49 3.59
CA VAL A 64 2.44 7.34 4.49
C VAL A 64 2.02 8.68 3.90
N SER A 65 2.67 9.13 2.81
CA SER A 65 2.27 10.34 2.09
C SER A 65 1.13 10.12 1.09
N ALA A 66 0.83 8.86 0.73
CA ALA A 66 -0.18 8.52 -0.27
C ALA A 66 -1.42 7.81 0.31
N MET A 67 -1.30 7.09 1.43
CA MET A 67 -2.43 6.40 2.05
C MET A 67 -2.31 6.27 3.57
N LYS A 68 -3.46 6.13 4.23
CA LYS A 68 -3.59 5.86 5.66
C LYS A 68 -3.00 4.50 6.00
N SER A 69 -2.34 4.40 7.16
CA SER A 69 -1.71 3.15 7.63
C SER A 69 -2.69 1.99 7.82
N THR A 70 -3.98 2.28 8.03
CA THR A 70 -5.05 1.27 8.10
C THR A 70 -5.26 0.50 6.79
N GLY A 71 -4.85 1.08 5.65
CA GLY A 71 -4.89 0.41 4.34
C GLY A 71 -3.60 -0.33 3.99
N PHE A 72 -2.53 -0.23 4.79
CA PHE A 72 -1.30 -0.96 4.51
C PHE A 72 -1.51 -2.46 4.66
N CYS A 73 -0.82 -3.25 3.83
CA CYS A 73 -0.78 -4.69 4.00
C CYS A 73 0.17 -5.06 5.13
N ALA A 74 -0.01 -6.24 5.72
CA ALA A 74 0.75 -6.69 6.89
C ALA A 74 2.29 -6.69 6.71
N LYS A 75 2.79 -6.71 5.47
CA LYS A 75 4.23 -6.67 5.16
C LYS A 75 4.82 -5.26 5.12
N HIS A 76 3.99 -4.25 4.91
CA HIS A 76 4.39 -2.87 4.64
C HIS A 76 3.77 -1.92 5.68
N THR A 77 3.56 -2.41 6.90
CA THR A 77 3.21 -1.59 8.07
C THR A 77 4.47 -1.09 8.77
N VAL A 78 4.32 -0.08 9.64
CA VAL A 78 5.38 0.25 10.61
C VAL A 78 5.64 -1.00 11.44
N GLN A 79 6.87 -1.50 11.46
CA GLN A 79 7.25 -2.53 12.41
C GLN A 79 7.62 -1.83 13.71
N HIS A 80 6.71 -1.80 14.69
CA HIS A 80 7.17 -1.64 16.07
C HIS A 80 7.99 -2.89 16.37
N SER A 81 9.28 -2.70 16.56
CA SER A 81 10.25 -3.75 16.90
C SER A 81 9.79 -4.48 18.17
N SER A 82 8.95 -5.49 18.00
CA SER A 82 8.67 -6.46 19.04
C SER A 82 9.87 -7.40 19.05
N GLY A 83 10.87 -7.06 19.87
CA GLY A 83 11.96 -7.97 20.20
C GLY A 83 11.36 -9.28 20.68
N SER A 84 11.38 -10.30 19.82
CA SER A 84 11.08 -11.67 20.23
C SER A 84 12.28 -12.16 21.00
N GLY A 85 12.16 -12.13 22.33
CA GLY A 85 13.10 -12.79 23.22
C GLY A 85 13.25 -14.26 22.83
N LYS A 86 14.50 -14.68 22.65
CA LYS A 86 15.01 -16.00 22.95
C LYS A 86 16.33 -15.84 23.67
#